data_AF-A0A0D0DD02-F1
#
_entry.id   AF-A0A0D0DD02-F1
#
_cell.length_a   1.000
_cell.length_b   1.000
_cell.length_c   1.000
_cell.angle_alpha   90.00
_cell.angle_beta   90.00
_cell.angle_gamma   90.00
#
_symmetry.space_group_name_H-M   'P 1'
#
loop_
_entity.id
_entity.type
_entity.pdbx_description
1 polymer ?
#
loop_
_entity_poly.entity_id
_entity_poly.type
_entity_poly.pdbx_seq_one_letter_code
_entity_poly.pdbx_strand_id
1 'polypeptide(L)'
;MPTEVETHDRSAPPPPPPPKDAKVHFDGRTYPGRRATSKPLPIPQQQYINENMTTAAGYFDYSMISVNHEPSLLLASSPPRSPPRVTLKGRVELSPRTTRSPEERAKRRMSVQRRRKREEEDALREDQERQALRRRQKEEQERREREDEERRKAILQEQLRQAAARKEKEQKEAKVSEERRLQEIRERKQIEHEKRLQYTRELEKWRYEQIQRAESQSSEKEEGRRRSAEERRIRIARINEEVLQDGTSGALCGRVTIQTPDSLAWKRRYFRFDLVHAQMSLYRNQLDLTRTVDVVDLDGRVDSLNEWFEGFEELEAIPHSFAVKFVDGQNWLMYADTEEEKDTLLVLLSEAAGVIL
;
A
#
# COMPACT_ATOMS: atom_id res chain seq x y z
N MET A 1 -19.77 46.86 20.77
CA MET A 1 -18.97 45.79 20.16
C MET A 1 -19.92 44.70 19.71
N PRO A 2 -20.32 44.67 18.44
CA PRO A 2 -21.27 43.68 17.93
C PRO A 2 -20.56 42.33 17.75
N THR A 3 -21.15 41.28 18.30
CA THR A 3 -20.73 39.89 18.17
C THR A 3 -21.15 39.34 16.80
N GLU A 4 -20.18 38.96 15.99
CA GLU A 4 -20.40 38.25 14.73
C GLU A 4 -20.99 36.87 15.03
N VAL A 5 -22.18 36.62 14.48
CA VAL A 5 -22.86 35.33 14.55
C VAL A 5 -22.40 34.53 13.34
N GLU A 6 -21.51 33.58 13.60
CA GLU A 6 -20.98 32.64 12.62
C GLU A 6 -22.10 31.68 12.20
N THR A 7 -22.63 31.89 11.01
CA THR A 7 -23.67 31.05 10.41
C THR A 7 -23.01 29.81 9.82
N HIS A 8 -22.99 28.72 10.60
CA HIS A 8 -22.60 27.42 10.08
C HIS A 8 -23.62 26.93 9.04
N ASP A 9 -23.19 26.97 7.79
CA ASP A 9 -23.86 26.45 6.62
C ASP A 9 -24.05 24.92 6.74
N ARG A 10 -25.23 24.51 7.24
CA ARG A 10 -25.65 23.11 7.42
C ARG A 10 -26.16 22.46 6.12
N SER A 11 -25.84 23.04 4.95
CA SER A 11 -26.42 22.60 3.67
C SER A 11 -25.51 21.71 2.81
N ALA A 12 -24.36 21.26 3.32
CA ALA A 12 -23.53 20.31 2.59
C ALA A 12 -24.19 18.90 2.61
N PRO A 13 -24.57 18.34 1.46
CA PRO A 13 -25.09 16.97 1.40
C PRO A 13 -24.02 15.98 1.87
N PRO A 14 -24.41 14.88 2.55
CA PRO A 14 -23.45 13.87 2.99
C PRO A 14 -22.68 13.30 1.79
N PRO A 15 -21.39 12.94 1.98
CA PRO A 15 -20.61 12.34 0.90
C PRO A 15 -21.30 11.06 0.40
N PRO A 16 -21.26 10.78 -0.92
CA PRO A 16 -21.88 9.58 -1.47
C PRO A 16 -21.23 8.32 -0.85
N PRO A 17 -22.01 7.25 -0.63
CA PRO A 17 -21.46 5.99 -0.15
C PRO A 17 -20.43 5.43 -1.14
N PRO A 18 -19.39 4.74 -0.66
CA PRO A 18 -18.37 4.15 -1.51
C PRO A 18 -19.00 3.16 -2.52
N PRO A 19 -18.39 3.00 -3.71
CA PRO A 19 -18.89 2.13 -4.76
C PRO A 19 -19.05 0.71 -4.22
N LYS A 20 -20.28 0.19 -4.33
CA LYS A 20 -20.69 -1.14 -3.88
C LYS A 20 -20.07 -2.16 -4.84
N ASP A 21 -18.97 -2.80 -4.43
CA ASP A 21 -18.29 -3.83 -5.23
C ASP A 21 -19.29 -4.92 -5.65
N ALA A 22 -19.41 -5.08 -6.95
CA ALA A 22 -20.36 -5.96 -7.59
C ALA A 22 -19.97 -7.43 -7.42
N LYS A 23 -20.86 -8.19 -6.78
CA LYS A 23 -21.18 -9.60 -7.07
C LYS A 23 -20.04 -10.60 -6.91
N VAL A 24 -19.83 -11.06 -5.68
CA VAL A 24 -19.40 -12.45 -5.45
C VAL A 24 -20.66 -13.31 -5.54
N HIS A 25 -20.86 -13.97 -6.68
CA HIS A 25 -21.84 -15.05 -6.81
C HIS A 25 -21.37 -16.22 -5.93
N PHE A 26 -22.05 -16.41 -4.80
CA PHE A 26 -21.88 -17.59 -3.97
C PHE A 26 -22.81 -18.68 -4.52
N ASP A 27 -22.26 -19.57 -5.34
CA ASP A 27 -22.99 -20.75 -5.82
C ASP A 27 -23.28 -21.67 -4.63
N GLY A 28 -24.50 -21.57 -4.12
CA GLY A 28 -25.05 -22.48 -3.13
C GLY A 28 -25.36 -23.83 -3.75
N ARG A 29 -24.39 -24.75 -3.74
CA ARG A 29 -24.63 -26.19 -3.85
C ARG A 29 -24.46 -26.87 -2.49
N THR A 30 -25.60 -27.16 -1.87
CA THR A 30 -25.96 -28.45 -1.25
C THR A 30 -24.86 -29.22 -0.49
N TYR A 31 -24.90 -29.16 0.84
CA TYR A 31 -24.58 -30.29 1.72
C TYR A 31 -25.41 -30.25 3.01
N PRO A 32 -26.16 -31.31 3.36
CA PRO A 32 -26.79 -31.43 4.66
C PRO A 32 -25.82 -32.10 5.66
N GLY A 33 -25.70 -31.47 6.83
CA GLY A 33 -25.40 -32.14 8.10
C GLY A 33 -23.96 -32.60 8.35
N ARG A 34 -23.26 -31.92 9.27
CA ARG A 34 -22.62 -32.59 10.42
C ARG A 34 -22.02 -31.59 11.43
N ARG A 35 -22.52 -31.72 12.66
CA ARG A 35 -21.87 -31.62 13.97
C ARG A 35 -20.85 -30.50 14.21
N ALA A 36 -21.24 -29.63 15.13
CA ALA A 36 -20.39 -28.72 15.86
C ALA A 36 -19.17 -29.44 16.46
N THR A 37 -17.99 -29.07 15.96
CA THR A 37 -16.73 -29.13 16.69
C THR A 37 -16.12 -27.74 16.58
N SER A 38 -15.92 -27.10 17.73
CA SER A 38 -15.30 -25.80 17.89
C SER A 38 -13.98 -25.73 17.12
N LYS A 39 -13.94 -24.88 16.09
CA LYS A 39 -12.69 -24.48 15.44
C LYS A 39 -12.06 -23.38 16.31
N PRO A 40 -10.77 -23.51 16.68
CA PRO A 40 -10.06 -22.42 17.32
C PRO A 40 -9.90 -21.25 16.33
N LEU A 41 -9.97 -20.03 16.87
CA LEU A 41 -9.80 -18.78 16.14
C LEU A 41 -8.50 -18.79 15.30
N PRO A 42 -8.52 -18.22 14.08
CA PRO A 42 -7.32 -18.09 13.28
C PRO A 42 -6.38 -17.09 13.94
N ILE A 43 -5.24 -17.58 14.41
CA ILE A 43 -4.07 -16.78 14.78
C ILE A 43 -3.70 -15.96 13.54
N PRO A 44 -3.52 -14.63 13.64
CA PRO A 44 -3.06 -13.84 12.51
C PRO A 44 -1.66 -14.32 12.14
N GLN A 45 -1.55 -14.95 10.97
CA GLN A 45 -0.25 -15.24 10.37
C GLN A 45 0.43 -13.91 10.10
N GLN A 46 1.43 -13.61 10.93
CA GLN A 46 2.50 -12.71 10.57
C GLN A 46 3.05 -13.17 9.22
N GLN A 47 2.83 -12.36 8.19
CA GLN A 47 3.52 -12.50 6.93
C GLN A 47 5.01 -12.30 7.19
N TYR A 48 5.71 -13.42 7.37
CA TYR A 48 7.14 -13.48 7.21
C TYR A 48 7.44 -13.14 5.75
N ILE A 49 7.90 -11.91 5.52
CA ILE A 49 8.60 -11.55 4.30
C ILE A 49 9.93 -12.30 4.35
N ASN A 50 9.97 -13.46 3.71
CA ASN A 50 11.19 -14.17 3.36
C ASN A 50 11.03 -14.72 1.95
N GLU A 51 11.34 -13.89 0.97
CA GLU A 51 11.81 -14.34 -0.34
C GLU A 51 13.26 -13.88 -0.50
N ASN A 52 14.16 -14.73 -0.02
CA ASN A 52 15.48 -14.89 -0.61
C ASN A 52 15.30 -15.60 -1.96
N MET A 53 16.05 -15.13 -2.98
CA MET A 53 16.51 -15.82 -4.19
C MET A 53 16.15 -15.13 -5.52
N THR A 54 16.88 -14.07 -5.83
CA THR A 54 17.42 -13.71 -7.17
C THR A 54 18.18 -12.39 -6.96
N THR A 55 19.48 -12.21 -7.21
CA THR A 55 20.43 -12.92 -8.06
C THR A 55 21.83 -12.52 -7.57
N ALA A 56 22.72 -13.48 -7.42
CA ALA A 56 24.14 -13.23 -7.33
C ALA A 56 24.63 -12.67 -8.68
N ALA A 57 25.33 -11.54 -8.65
CA ALA A 57 26.22 -11.11 -9.72
C ALA A 57 27.56 -10.72 -9.10
N GLY A 58 28.21 -11.74 -8.53
CA GLY A 58 29.66 -11.76 -8.43
C GLY A 58 30.23 -12.11 -9.80
N TYR A 59 31.22 -11.35 -10.22
CA TYR A 59 32.42 -11.80 -10.92
C TYR A 59 32.39 -13.26 -11.41
N PHE A 60 32.29 -13.45 -12.73
CA PHE A 60 33.13 -14.43 -13.42
C PHE A 60 33.46 -13.93 -14.82
N ASP A 61 34.76 -13.93 -15.05
CA ASP A 61 35.52 -13.71 -16.26
C ASP A 61 35.28 -14.86 -17.24
N TYR A 62 34.87 -14.59 -18.48
CA TYR A 62 35.12 -15.45 -19.64
C TYR A 62 35.02 -14.66 -20.95
N SER A 63 36.13 -14.67 -21.66
CA SER A 63 36.31 -14.40 -23.08
C SER A 63 35.22 -15.00 -23.99
N MET A 64 34.70 -14.18 -24.92
CA MET A 64 34.35 -14.53 -26.31
C MET A 64 34.36 -13.21 -27.09
N ILE A 65 35.38 -12.90 -27.90
CA ILE A 65 35.55 -13.33 -29.29
C ILE A 65 34.20 -13.48 -30.02
N SER A 66 33.73 -12.39 -30.60
CA SER A 66 32.95 -12.33 -31.85
C SER A 66 32.97 -10.86 -32.27
N VAL A 67 33.79 -10.40 -33.21
CA VAL A 67 33.79 -10.74 -34.64
C VAL A 67 32.36 -10.89 -35.14
N ASN A 68 31.80 -9.77 -35.57
CA ASN A 68 30.81 -9.63 -36.65
C ASN A 68 31.07 -8.23 -37.22
N HIS A 69 31.83 -8.08 -38.31
CA HIS A 69 31.36 -8.23 -39.68
C HIS A 69 29.98 -7.59 -39.90
N GLU A 70 30.00 -6.38 -40.45
CA GLU A 70 29.27 -6.09 -41.68
C GLU A 70 30.12 -5.14 -42.55
N PRO A 71 30.09 -5.28 -43.89
CA PRO A 71 31.11 -4.81 -44.81
C PRO A 71 30.67 -3.55 -45.57
N SER A 72 31.56 -3.08 -46.47
CA SER A 72 31.34 -2.05 -47.49
C SER A 72 31.54 -0.62 -46.97
N LEU A 73 32.35 0.26 -47.57
CA LEU A 73 32.66 0.44 -48.98
C LEU A 73 34.08 0.99 -49.15
N LEU A 74 34.82 0.36 -50.07
CA LEU A 74 35.61 0.99 -51.13
C LEU A 74 35.98 2.47 -50.94
N LEU A 75 37.26 2.81 -50.84
CA LEU A 75 37.87 3.79 -51.75
C LEU A 75 39.41 3.78 -51.68
N ALA A 76 39.99 3.73 -52.88
CA ALA A 76 41.26 4.35 -53.27
C ALA A 76 42.57 3.76 -52.71
N SER A 77 42.96 2.67 -53.35
CA SER A 77 44.33 2.36 -53.72
C SER A 77 45.14 3.59 -54.17
N SER A 78 46.30 3.83 -53.56
CA SER A 78 47.38 4.61 -54.19
C SER A 78 48.64 3.72 -54.34
N PRO A 79 49.28 3.69 -55.52
CA PRO A 79 50.22 2.64 -55.90
C PRO A 79 51.65 2.87 -55.39
N PRO A 80 52.47 1.79 -55.28
CA PRO A 80 53.89 1.90 -54.94
C PRO A 80 54.67 2.53 -56.10
N ARG A 81 55.36 3.66 -55.83
CA ARG A 81 56.30 4.27 -56.76
C ARG A 81 57.53 3.38 -56.93
N SER A 82 57.69 2.87 -58.14
CA SER A 82 58.86 2.16 -58.66
C SER A 82 60.12 3.04 -58.71
N PRO A 83 61.32 2.44 -58.63
CA PRO A 83 62.58 3.15 -58.80
C PRO A 83 62.83 3.50 -60.29
N PRO A 84 63.31 4.72 -60.62
CA PRO A 84 63.68 5.04 -61.98
C PRO A 84 64.99 4.35 -62.37
N ARG A 85 64.87 3.35 -63.28
CA ARG A 85 65.96 2.87 -64.15
C ARG A 85 66.36 4.02 -65.08
N VAL A 86 67.55 4.61 -64.86
CA VAL A 86 68.16 5.51 -65.85
C VAL A 86 69.04 4.69 -66.78
N THR A 87 68.77 4.89 -68.06
CA THR A 87 69.31 4.21 -69.24
C THR A 87 70.77 4.53 -69.53
N LEU A 88 71.57 3.48 -69.67
CA LEU A 88 72.82 3.45 -70.44
C LEU A 88 72.53 3.79 -71.91
N LYS A 89 72.88 5.00 -72.37
CA LYS A 89 73.02 5.37 -73.80
C LYS A 89 74.07 6.48 -73.95
N GLY A 90 75.02 6.28 -74.86
CA GLY A 90 76.07 7.24 -75.24
C GLY A 90 77.42 6.53 -75.41
N ARG A 91 77.56 5.66 -76.40
CA ARG A 91 78.12 5.97 -77.74
C ARG A 91 79.52 6.59 -77.68
N VAL A 92 80.49 5.68 -77.68
CA VAL A 92 81.77 5.68 -78.39
C VAL A 92 82.04 6.91 -79.28
N GLU A 93 83.10 7.66 -78.96
CA GLU A 93 84.02 8.21 -79.96
C GLU A 93 85.45 7.79 -79.60
N LEU A 94 85.95 6.79 -80.33
CA LEU A 94 87.34 6.34 -80.33
C LEU A 94 88.17 7.42 -81.05
N SER A 95 88.95 8.19 -80.28
CA SER A 95 89.92 9.16 -80.83
C SER A 95 91.33 8.55 -80.89
N PRO A 96 92.15 8.86 -81.93
CA PRO A 96 93.14 7.92 -82.48
C PRO A 96 94.38 7.70 -81.61
N ARG A 97 94.81 6.43 -81.56
CA ARG A 97 96.11 5.98 -81.04
C ARG A 97 97.26 6.64 -81.81
N THR A 98 97.86 7.68 -81.25
CA THR A 98 99.24 8.09 -81.61
C THR A 98 100.24 7.29 -80.78
N THR A 99 101.08 6.51 -81.44
CA THR A 99 102.21 5.77 -80.86
C THR A 99 103.19 6.75 -80.20
N ARG A 100 103.16 6.83 -78.86
CA ARG A 100 104.06 7.68 -78.06
C ARG A 100 105.09 6.85 -77.31
N SER A 101 106.32 7.38 -77.30
CA SER A 101 107.55 6.81 -76.75
C SER A 101 107.44 6.43 -75.24
N PRO A 102 108.07 5.32 -74.80
CA PRO A 102 108.01 4.82 -73.42
C PRO A 102 108.43 5.83 -72.33
N GLU A 103 109.36 6.76 -72.62
CA GLU A 103 109.92 7.68 -71.61
C GLU A 103 108.96 8.82 -71.22
N GLU A 104 108.14 9.31 -72.15
CA GLU A 104 107.16 10.37 -71.86
C GLU A 104 105.99 9.86 -70.99
N ARG A 105 105.70 8.56 -71.05
CA ARG A 105 104.64 7.92 -70.26
C ARG A 105 105.01 7.83 -68.78
N ALA A 106 106.30 7.72 -68.45
CA ALA A 106 106.80 7.68 -67.08
C ALA A 106 106.73 9.07 -66.41
N LYS A 107 107.15 10.13 -67.11
CA LYS A 107 107.09 11.51 -66.58
C LYS A 107 105.66 11.99 -66.34
N ARG A 108 104.70 11.59 -67.19
CA ARG A 108 103.26 11.93 -67.01
C ARG A 108 102.60 11.18 -65.85
N ARG A 109 103.03 9.96 -65.51
CA ARG A 109 102.52 9.23 -64.34
C ARG A 109 102.93 9.90 -63.03
N MET A 110 104.15 10.42 -62.95
CA MET A 110 104.66 11.12 -61.76
C MET A 110 103.98 12.47 -61.53
N SER A 111 103.69 13.24 -62.60
CA SER A 111 102.97 14.51 -62.47
C SER A 111 101.49 14.33 -62.12
N VAL A 112 100.85 13.30 -62.68
CA VAL A 112 99.46 12.93 -62.33
C VAL A 112 99.38 12.40 -60.89
N GLN A 113 100.35 11.63 -60.40
CA GLN A 113 100.40 11.20 -59.00
C GLN A 113 100.59 12.38 -58.03
N ARG A 114 101.47 13.33 -58.33
CA ARG A 114 101.65 14.52 -57.49
C ARG A 114 100.40 15.40 -57.44
N ARG A 115 99.69 15.53 -58.58
CA ARG A 115 98.43 16.27 -58.64
C ARG A 115 97.32 15.56 -57.86
N ARG A 116 97.19 14.24 -58.01
CA ARG A 116 96.24 13.43 -57.22
C ARG A 116 96.49 13.54 -55.71
N LYS A 117 97.74 13.48 -55.26
CA LYS A 117 98.05 13.62 -53.82
C LYS A 117 97.62 14.97 -53.25
N ARG A 118 97.79 16.06 -54.00
CA ARG A 118 97.32 17.39 -53.55
C ARG A 118 95.79 17.49 -53.54
N GLU A 119 95.13 16.99 -54.59
CA GLU A 119 93.67 16.93 -54.67
C GLU A 119 93.09 16.01 -53.56
N GLU A 120 93.76 14.92 -53.21
CA GLU A 120 93.40 14.02 -52.10
C GLU A 120 93.59 14.68 -50.73
N GLU A 121 94.68 15.43 -50.51
CA GLU A 121 94.91 16.17 -49.27
C GLU A 121 93.90 17.31 -49.05
N ASP A 122 93.55 18.03 -50.12
CA ASP A 122 92.54 19.11 -50.05
C ASP A 122 91.12 18.52 -49.88
N ALA A 123 90.80 17.42 -50.56
CA ALA A 123 89.53 16.71 -50.35
C ALA A 123 89.39 16.17 -48.91
N LEU A 124 90.48 15.70 -48.31
CA LEU A 124 90.48 15.20 -46.93
C LEU A 124 90.23 16.33 -45.92
N ARG A 125 90.76 17.53 -46.15
CA ARG A 125 90.47 18.71 -45.31
C ARG A 125 89.02 19.16 -45.47
N GLU A 126 88.52 19.25 -46.70
CA GLU A 126 87.14 19.66 -46.95
C GLU A 126 86.12 18.66 -46.37
N ASP A 127 86.41 17.36 -46.43
CA ASP A 127 85.57 16.34 -45.79
C ASP A 127 85.64 16.40 -44.26
N GLN A 128 86.80 16.71 -43.67
CA GLN A 128 86.93 16.93 -42.23
C GLN A 128 86.13 18.16 -41.77
N GLU A 129 86.18 19.27 -42.52
CA GLU A 129 85.40 20.47 -42.23
C GLU A 129 83.89 20.22 -42.39
N ARG A 130 83.47 19.50 -43.44
CA ARG A 130 82.07 19.09 -43.62
C ARG A 130 81.60 18.13 -42.52
N GLN A 131 82.47 17.25 -42.01
CA GLN A 131 82.14 16.40 -40.87
C GLN A 131 82.05 17.19 -39.57
N ALA A 132 82.94 18.17 -39.35
CA ALA A 132 82.92 19.02 -38.16
C ALA A 132 81.66 19.89 -38.11
N LEU A 133 81.25 20.48 -39.24
CA LEU A 133 79.99 21.24 -39.34
C LEU A 133 78.77 20.35 -39.10
N ARG A 134 78.73 19.15 -39.70
CA ARG A 134 77.65 18.18 -39.46
C ARG A 134 77.58 17.75 -37.98
N ARG A 135 78.72 17.57 -37.31
CA ARG A 135 78.76 17.25 -35.87
C ARG A 135 78.23 18.41 -35.03
N ARG A 136 78.62 19.65 -35.30
CA ARG A 136 78.12 20.84 -34.59
C ARG A 136 76.61 21.03 -34.78
N GLN A 137 76.12 20.90 -36.01
CA GLN A 137 74.68 20.99 -36.29
C GLN A 137 73.90 19.89 -35.57
N LYS A 138 74.43 18.66 -35.54
CA LYS A 138 73.79 17.55 -34.82
C LYS A 138 73.76 17.80 -33.31
N GLU A 139 74.86 18.28 -32.72
CA GLU A 139 74.94 18.59 -31.29
C GLU A 139 74.02 19.75 -30.90
N GLU A 140 73.95 20.80 -31.72
CA GLU A 140 73.03 21.91 -31.49
C GLU A 140 71.56 21.48 -31.64
N GLN A 141 71.25 20.62 -32.62
CA GLN A 141 69.92 20.04 -32.78
C GLN A 141 69.55 19.17 -31.57
N GLU A 142 70.46 18.31 -31.11
CA GLU A 142 70.22 17.45 -29.94
C GLU A 142 70.02 18.29 -28.65
N ARG A 143 70.74 19.40 -28.51
CA ARG A 143 70.54 20.33 -27.39
C ARG A 143 69.14 20.97 -27.43
N ARG A 144 68.70 21.43 -28.60
CA ARG A 144 67.35 21.99 -28.78
C ARG A 144 66.25 20.95 -28.51
N GLU A 145 66.45 19.72 -28.97
CA GLU A 145 65.51 18.61 -28.71
C GLU A 145 65.40 18.29 -27.21
N ARG A 146 66.52 18.29 -26.46
CA ARG A 146 66.51 18.11 -25.00
C ARG A 146 65.77 19.23 -24.28
N GLU A 147 66.01 20.49 -24.64
CA GLU A 147 65.33 21.65 -24.05
C GLU A 147 63.80 21.61 -24.34
N ASP A 148 63.41 21.22 -25.55
CA ASP A 148 61.99 21.08 -25.91
C ASP A 148 61.32 19.89 -25.22
N GLU A 149 62.03 18.77 -25.03
CA GLU A 149 61.54 17.64 -24.23
C GLU A 149 61.34 18.02 -22.76
N GLU A 150 62.26 18.77 -22.17
CA GLU A 150 62.14 19.25 -20.79
C GLU A 150 60.95 20.21 -20.63
N ARG A 151 60.76 21.13 -21.58
CA ARG A 151 59.59 22.03 -21.59
C ARG A 151 58.29 21.25 -21.71
N ARG A 152 58.22 20.25 -22.59
CA ARG A 152 57.04 19.39 -22.73
C ARG A 152 56.77 18.60 -21.45
N LYS A 153 57.80 18.04 -20.82
CA LYS A 153 57.68 17.33 -19.54
C LYS A 153 57.18 18.24 -18.42
N ALA A 154 57.70 19.46 -18.32
CA ALA A 154 57.27 20.44 -17.33
C ALA A 154 55.79 20.82 -17.51
N ILE A 155 55.36 21.11 -18.74
CA ILE A 155 53.95 21.42 -19.05
C ILE A 155 53.05 20.24 -18.70
N LEU A 156 53.44 19.01 -19.07
CA LEU A 156 52.65 17.82 -18.76
C LEU A 156 52.55 17.58 -17.25
N GLN A 157 53.64 17.78 -16.50
CA GLN A 157 53.65 17.63 -15.05
C GLN A 157 52.77 18.69 -14.37
N GLU A 158 52.77 19.93 -14.86
CA GLU A 158 51.89 20.99 -14.36
C GLU A 158 50.43 20.68 -14.66
N GLN A 159 50.11 20.22 -15.87
CA GLN A 159 48.76 19.79 -16.24
C GLN A 159 48.29 18.62 -15.36
N LEU A 160 49.15 17.64 -15.06
CA LEU A 160 48.83 16.55 -14.15
C LEU A 160 48.57 17.05 -12.72
N ARG A 161 49.37 18.00 -12.23
CA ARG A 161 49.16 18.61 -10.90
C ARG A 161 47.84 19.37 -10.84
N GLN A 162 47.54 20.19 -11.84
CA GLN A 162 46.28 20.93 -11.92
C GLN A 162 45.07 19.99 -12.03
N ALA A 163 45.17 18.91 -12.83
CA ALA A 163 44.13 17.91 -12.94
C ALA A 163 43.91 17.15 -11.62
N ALA A 164 44.98 16.81 -10.89
CA ALA A 164 44.90 16.18 -9.58
C ALA A 164 44.23 17.10 -8.54
N ALA A 165 44.63 18.38 -8.49
CA ALA A 165 44.04 19.36 -7.58
C ALA A 165 42.54 19.60 -7.87
N ARG A 166 42.16 19.64 -9.16
CA ARG A 166 40.75 19.77 -9.56
C ARG A 166 39.93 18.55 -9.12
N LYS A 167 40.45 17.34 -9.32
CA LYS A 167 39.79 16.10 -8.88
C LYS A 167 39.63 16.04 -7.36
N GLU A 168 40.63 16.48 -6.60
CA GLU A 168 40.54 16.49 -5.14
C GLU A 168 39.45 17.47 -4.65
N LYS A 169 39.38 18.66 -5.26
CA LYS A 169 38.35 19.66 -4.93
C LYS A 169 36.94 19.14 -5.25
N GLU A 170 36.76 18.56 -6.44
CA GLU A 170 35.50 17.98 -6.87
C GLU A 170 35.07 16.81 -5.96
N GLN A 171 36.00 15.97 -5.51
CA GLN A 171 35.71 14.89 -4.55
C GLN A 171 35.29 15.43 -3.17
N LYS A 172 35.91 16.51 -2.69
CA LYS A 172 35.51 17.12 -1.40
C LYS A 172 34.12 17.74 -1.50
N GLU A 173 33.83 18.45 -2.59
CA GLU A 173 32.51 19.03 -2.84
C GLU A 173 31.43 17.94 -3.01
N ALA A 174 31.75 16.85 -3.73
CA ALA A 174 30.86 15.70 -3.85
C ALA A 174 30.53 15.09 -2.49
N LYS A 175 31.53 14.82 -1.65
CA LYS A 175 31.33 14.28 -0.29
C LYS A 175 30.46 15.17 0.58
N VAL A 176 30.70 16.49 0.60
CA VAL A 176 29.88 17.43 1.37
C VAL A 176 28.43 17.47 0.86
N SER A 177 28.24 17.40 -0.46
CA SER A 177 26.89 17.37 -1.05
C SER A 177 26.15 16.06 -0.73
N GLU A 178 26.85 14.92 -0.72
CA GLU A 178 26.30 13.63 -0.34
C GLU A 178 25.94 13.58 1.14
N GLU A 179 26.79 14.13 2.02
CA GLU A 179 26.52 14.23 3.46
C GLU A 179 25.27 15.07 3.74
N ARG A 180 25.11 16.22 3.07
CA ARG A 180 23.90 17.05 3.18
C ARG A 180 22.66 16.32 2.73
N ARG A 181 22.70 15.65 1.57
CA ARG A 181 21.58 14.84 1.08
C ARG A 181 21.23 13.72 2.05
N LEU A 182 22.22 13.08 2.66
CA LEU A 182 22.00 12.01 3.63
C LEU A 182 21.35 12.54 4.92
N GLN A 183 21.73 13.75 5.36
CA GLN A 183 21.09 14.43 6.50
C GLN A 183 19.63 14.78 6.19
N GLU A 184 19.35 15.38 5.04
CA GLU A 184 17.98 15.71 4.61
C GLU A 184 17.09 14.46 4.52
N ILE A 185 17.61 13.35 4.00
CA ILE A 185 16.88 12.08 3.94
C ILE A 185 16.60 11.53 5.35
N ARG A 186 17.54 11.66 6.29
CA ARG A 186 17.34 11.20 7.68
C ARG A 186 16.28 12.04 8.39
N GLU A 187 16.35 13.36 8.27
CA GLU A 187 15.37 14.28 8.85
C GLU A 187 13.98 14.02 8.28
N ARG A 188 13.87 13.87 6.96
CA ARG A 188 12.59 13.55 6.30
C ARG A 188 12.01 12.22 6.81
N LYS A 189 12.85 11.19 6.98
CA LYS A 189 12.42 9.90 7.54
C LYS A 189 11.95 10.01 8.99
N GLN A 190 12.61 10.83 9.81
CA GLN A 190 12.22 11.05 11.20
C GLN A 190 10.86 11.76 11.27
N ILE A 191 10.66 12.81 10.49
CA ILE A 191 9.38 13.55 10.43
C ILE A 191 8.26 12.63 9.94
N GLU A 192 8.50 11.84 8.90
CA GLU A 192 7.51 10.90 8.39
C GLU A 192 7.16 9.80 9.40
N HIS A 193 8.15 9.29 10.11
CA HIS A 193 7.94 8.31 11.18
C HIS A 193 7.12 8.91 12.34
N GLU A 194 7.44 10.13 12.76
CA GLU A 194 6.69 10.83 13.81
C GLU A 194 5.23 11.09 13.40
N LYS A 195 5.01 11.55 12.15
CA LYS A 195 3.65 11.75 11.62
C LYS A 195 2.84 10.45 11.59
N ARG A 196 3.46 9.34 11.18
CA ARG A 196 2.82 8.02 11.21
C ARG A 196 2.46 7.63 12.65
N LEU A 197 3.36 7.84 13.60
CA LEU A 197 3.12 7.51 15.00
C LEU A 197 2.01 8.37 15.63
N GLN A 198 1.95 9.66 15.30
CA GLN A 198 0.88 10.56 15.73
C GLN A 198 -0.46 10.11 15.13
N TYR A 199 -0.50 9.83 13.83
CA TYR A 199 -1.70 9.35 13.16
C TYR A 199 -2.22 8.03 13.75
N THR A 200 -1.32 7.07 14.05
CA THR A 200 -1.74 5.81 14.70
C THR A 200 -2.30 6.05 16.10
N ARG A 201 -1.71 6.96 16.89
CA ARG A 201 -2.21 7.31 18.23
C ARG A 201 -3.57 7.98 18.17
N GLU A 202 -3.79 8.88 17.21
CA GLU A 202 -5.09 9.53 17.00
C GLU A 202 -6.16 8.52 16.58
N LEU A 203 -5.82 7.59 15.69
CA LEU A 203 -6.74 6.54 15.25
C LEU A 203 -7.10 5.59 16.40
N GLU A 204 -6.14 5.22 17.23
CA GLU A 204 -6.37 4.40 18.43
C GLU A 204 -7.25 5.12 19.45
N LYS A 205 -6.99 6.40 19.71
CA LYS A 205 -7.84 7.25 20.57
C LYS A 205 -9.27 7.31 20.03
N TRP A 206 -9.42 7.55 18.73
CA TRP A 206 -10.73 7.60 18.10
C TRP A 206 -11.48 6.26 18.22
N ARG A 207 -10.81 5.13 18.01
CA ARG A 207 -11.41 3.80 18.23
C ARG A 207 -11.83 3.58 19.67
N TYR A 208 -10.98 3.97 20.61
CA TYR A 208 -11.28 3.87 22.04
C TYR A 208 -12.50 4.72 22.42
N GLU A 209 -12.58 5.95 21.93
CA GLU A 209 -13.74 6.83 22.16
C GLU A 209 -15.04 6.27 21.56
N GLN A 210 -14.99 5.63 20.38
CA GLN A 210 -16.16 4.97 19.80
C GLN A 210 -16.63 3.79 20.65
N ILE A 211 -15.69 2.96 21.14
CA ILE A 211 -16.01 1.83 22.02
C ILE A 211 -16.62 2.35 23.33
N GLN A 212 -16.01 3.34 23.95
CA GLN A 212 -16.52 3.96 25.19
C GLN A 212 -17.91 4.58 25.00
N ARG A 213 -18.15 5.24 23.87
CA ARG A 213 -19.47 5.80 23.56
C ARG A 213 -20.52 4.70 23.39
N ALA A 214 -20.18 3.61 22.69
CA ALA A 214 -21.10 2.48 22.50
C ALA A 214 -21.38 1.74 23.82
N GLU A 215 -20.36 1.54 24.65
CA GLU A 215 -20.48 0.93 25.97
C GLU A 215 -21.34 1.79 26.91
N SER A 216 -21.09 3.10 26.96
CA SER A 216 -21.90 4.03 27.77
C SER A 216 -23.35 4.06 27.31
N GLN A 217 -23.63 4.06 26.00
CA GLN A 217 -25.00 4.00 25.48
C GLN A 217 -25.69 2.67 25.78
N SER A 218 -24.96 1.56 25.71
CA SER A 218 -25.48 0.23 26.06
C SER A 218 -25.79 0.16 27.56
N SER A 219 -24.88 0.64 28.40
CA SER A 219 -25.05 0.68 29.86
C SER A 219 -26.21 1.56 30.28
N GLU A 220 -26.36 2.75 29.68
CA GLU A 220 -27.48 3.65 29.99
C GLU A 220 -28.82 3.04 29.60
N LYS A 221 -28.89 2.38 28.43
CA LYS A 221 -30.09 1.64 28.01
C LYS A 221 -30.40 0.47 28.94
N GLU A 222 -29.39 -0.27 29.40
CA GLU A 222 -29.57 -1.38 30.34
C GLU A 222 -30.02 -0.89 31.71
N GLU A 223 -29.43 0.18 32.23
CA GLU A 223 -29.83 0.77 33.51
C GLU A 223 -31.24 1.37 33.44
N GLY A 224 -31.57 2.06 32.34
CA GLY A 224 -32.92 2.54 32.08
C GLY A 224 -33.94 1.40 32.06
N ARG A 225 -33.64 0.30 31.37
CA ARG A 225 -34.47 -0.91 31.36
C ARG A 225 -34.64 -1.50 32.76
N ARG A 226 -33.56 -1.58 33.54
CA ARG A 226 -33.62 -2.09 34.91
C ARG A 226 -34.51 -1.25 35.80
N ARG A 227 -34.39 0.09 35.74
CA ARG A 227 -35.24 1.00 36.50
C ARG A 227 -36.71 0.86 36.11
N SER A 228 -37.01 0.84 34.81
CA SER A 228 -38.39 0.64 34.33
C SER A 228 -38.96 -0.72 34.75
N ALA A 229 -38.16 -1.79 34.75
CA ALA A 229 -38.58 -3.10 35.23
C ALA A 229 -38.85 -3.11 36.75
N GLU A 230 -38.01 -2.43 37.54
CA GLU A 230 -38.21 -2.29 38.99
C GLU A 230 -39.48 -1.48 39.31
N GLU A 231 -39.71 -0.35 38.63
CA GLU A 231 -40.93 0.45 38.74
C GLU A 231 -42.18 -0.35 38.37
N ARG A 232 -42.12 -1.07 37.25
CA ARG A 232 -43.20 -1.95 36.80
C ARG A 232 -43.49 -3.06 37.81
N ARG A 233 -42.46 -3.68 38.39
CA ARG A 233 -42.62 -4.70 39.42
C ARG A 233 -43.33 -4.15 40.66
N ILE A 234 -43.01 -2.93 41.08
CA ILE A 234 -43.69 -2.25 42.20
C ILE A 234 -45.16 -1.99 41.84
N ARG A 235 -45.46 -1.52 40.63
CA ARG A 235 -46.84 -1.30 40.18
C ARG A 235 -47.65 -2.59 40.09
N ILE A 236 -47.09 -3.64 39.51
CA ILE A 236 -47.70 -4.97 39.41
C ILE A 236 -47.99 -5.52 40.82
N ALA A 237 -47.05 -5.40 41.76
CA ALA A 237 -47.27 -5.82 43.14
C ALA A 237 -48.44 -5.08 43.79
N ARG A 238 -48.55 -3.77 43.55
CA ARG A 238 -49.67 -2.95 44.04
C ARG A 238 -51.01 -3.35 43.40
N ILE A 239 -51.04 -3.54 42.09
CA ILE A 239 -52.24 -3.98 41.37
C ILE A 239 -52.66 -5.37 41.84
N ASN A 240 -51.71 -6.28 42.07
CA ASN A 240 -52.01 -7.61 42.59
C ASN A 240 -52.66 -7.55 43.98
N GLU A 241 -52.15 -6.70 44.87
CA GLU A 241 -52.77 -6.46 46.18
C GLU A 241 -54.19 -5.91 46.04
N GLU A 242 -54.41 -4.93 45.17
CA GLU A 242 -55.73 -4.34 44.90
C GLU A 242 -56.72 -5.38 44.32
N VAL A 243 -56.31 -6.18 43.33
CA VAL A 243 -57.14 -7.22 42.70
C VAL A 243 -57.50 -8.34 43.69
N LEU A 244 -56.56 -8.77 44.53
CA LEU A 244 -56.78 -9.81 45.54
C LEU A 244 -57.66 -9.32 46.70
N GLN A 245 -57.54 -8.06 47.12
CA GLN A 245 -58.31 -7.51 48.25
C GLN A 245 -59.75 -7.18 47.87
N ASP A 246 -59.95 -6.55 46.71
CA ASP A 246 -61.26 -6.00 46.37
C ASP A 246 -62.25 -7.08 45.92
N GLY A 247 -61.78 -8.21 45.38
CA GLY A 247 -62.63 -9.34 44.96
C GLY A 247 -63.79 -8.95 44.04
N THR A 248 -63.79 -7.72 43.52
CA THR A 248 -64.94 -7.09 42.90
C THR A 248 -64.87 -7.35 41.41
N SER A 249 -65.99 -7.79 40.81
CA SER A 249 -66.05 -8.22 39.41
C SER A 249 -65.62 -7.17 38.37
N GLY A 250 -65.46 -5.90 38.75
CA GLY A 250 -65.01 -4.83 37.86
C GLY A 250 -63.55 -4.96 37.42
N ALA A 251 -62.66 -5.41 38.29
CA ALA A 251 -61.24 -5.58 37.97
C ALA A 251 -60.95 -6.78 37.04
N LEU A 252 -61.93 -7.69 36.89
CA LEU A 252 -61.77 -8.93 36.13
C LEU A 252 -62.12 -8.79 34.63
N CYS A 253 -62.39 -7.58 34.15
CA CYS A 253 -62.86 -7.36 32.78
C CYS A 253 -62.27 -6.10 32.16
N GLY A 254 -62.16 -6.08 30.83
CA GLY A 254 -61.53 -4.96 30.14
C GLY A 254 -61.55 -5.11 28.62
N ARG A 255 -60.84 -4.22 27.93
CA ARG A 255 -60.67 -4.30 26.48
C ARG A 255 -59.23 -4.60 26.16
N VAL A 256 -59.03 -5.45 25.16
CA VAL A 256 -57.70 -5.80 24.67
C VAL A 256 -57.77 -6.04 23.18
N THR A 257 -56.70 -5.71 22.46
CA THR A 257 -56.57 -6.09 21.06
C THR A 257 -55.65 -7.28 20.95
N ILE A 258 -56.13 -8.35 20.31
CA ILE A 258 -55.46 -9.66 20.26
C ILE A 258 -55.25 -10.07 18.81
N GLN A 259 -54.07 -10.61 18.52
CA GLN A 259 -53.75 -11.35 17.32
C GLN A 259 -53.52 -12.82 17.70
N THR A 260 -54.38 -13.69 17.19
CA THR A 260 -54.29 -15.14 17.40
C THR A 260 -53.49 -15.80 16.26
N PRO A 261 -52.88 -16.99 16.47
CA PRO A 261 -52.10 -17.66 15.42
C PRO A 261 -52.92 -17.95 14.15
N ASP A 262 -54.23 -18.19 14.30
CA ASP A 262 -55.15 -18.47 13.20
C ASP A 262 -55.53 -17.21 12.39
N SER A 263 -55.18 -16.02 12.88
CA SER A 263 -55.61 -14.75 12.31
C SER A 263 -54.52 -13.69 12.43
N LEU A 264 -53.89 -13.37 11.31
CA LEU A 264 -52.92 -12.26 11.22
C LEU A 264 -53.54 -10.87 11.47
N ALA A 265 -54.87 -10.76 11.52
CA ALA A 265 -55.56 -9.52 11.84
C ALA A 265 -55.70 -9.32 13.35
N TRP A 266 -55.29 -8.14 13.82
CA TRP A 266 -55.58 -7.64 15.16
C TRP A 266 -57.08 -7.44 15.37
N LYS A 267 -57.63 -8.05 16.43
CA LYS A 267 -59.06 -7.99 16.76
C LYS A 267 -59.24 -7.42 18.16
N ARG A 268 -59.99 -6.34 18.26
CA ARG A 268 -60.38 -5.76 19.55
C ARG A 268 -61.49 -6.58 20.19
N ARG A 269 -61.28 -7.05 21.42
CA ARG A 269 -62.18 -7.90 22.19
C ARG A 269 -62.40 -7.32 23.58
N TYR A 270 -63.59 -7.56 24.12
CA TYR A 270 -63.87 -7.35 25.52
C TYR A 270 -63.60 -8.66 26.25
N PHE A 271 -62.72 -8.66 27.24
CA PHE A 271 -62.36 -9.87 27.98
C PHE A 271 -63.04 -9.86 29.35
N ARG A 272 -63.29 -11.07 29.88
CA ARG A 272 -63.70 -11.29 31.26
C ARG A 272 -62.97 -12.53 31.80
N PHE A 273 -62.33 -12.38 32.95
CA PHE A 273 -61.70 -13.45 33.68
C PHE A 273 -62.67 -14.12 34.64
N ASP A 274 -62.59 -15.44 34.68
CA ASP A 274 -63.14 -16.28 35.73
C ASP A 274 -61.98 -16.96 36.43
N LEU A 275 -61.49 -16.34 37.52
CA LEU A 275 -60.34 -16.82 38.28
C LEU A 275 -60.61 -18.16 38.96
N VAL A 276 -61.88 -18.48 39.25
CA VAL A 276 -62.25 -19.76 39.90
C VAL A 276 -62.04 -20.93 38.94
N HIS A 277 -62.32 -20.71 37.67
CA HIS A 277 -62.14 -21.71 36.60
C HIS A 277 -60.86 -21.49 35.80
N ALA A 278 -60.02 -20.51 36.16
CA ALA A 278 -58.83 -20.11 35.41
C ALA A 278 -59.11 -19.87 33.91
N GLN A 279 -60.25 -19.26 33.59
CA GLN A 279 -60.71 -19.06 32.20
C GLN A 279 -60.77 -17.59 31.81
N MET A 280 -60.35 -17.30 30.58
CA MET A 280 -60.58 -16.00 29.94
C MET A 280 -61.63 -16.13 28.84
N SER A 281 -62.77 -15.47 29.03
CA SER A 281 -63.82 -15.36 28.02
C SER A 281 -63.66 -14.08 27.20
N LEU A 282 -63.69 -14.22 25.88
CA LEU A 282 -63.61 -13.10 24.94
C LEU A 282 -64.96 -12.84 24.29
N TYR A 283 -65.37 -11.58 24.29
CA TYR A 283 -66.62 -11.10 23.72
C TYR A 283 -66.36 -10.08 22.63
N ARG A 284 -67.37 -9.86 21.78
CA ARG A 284 -67.28 -8.84 20.72
C ARG A 284 -67.30 -7.42 21.30
N ASN A 285 -68.09 -7.19 22.34
CA ASN A 285 -68.26 -5.89 23.00
C ASN A 285 -68.73 -6.10 24.46
N GLN A 286 -68.56 -5.10 25.31
CA GLN A 286 -69.00 -5.09 26.71
C GLN A 286 -70.52 -5.17 26.89
N LEU A 287 -71.30 -4.77 25.87
CA LEU A 287 -72.76 -4.77 25.91
C LEU A 287 -73.36 -6.13 25.53
N ASP A 288 -72.61 -6.96 24.82
CA ASP A 288 -73.05 -8.27 24.34
C ASP A 288 -72.24 -9.39 24.99
N LEU A 289 -72.59 -9.67 26.25
CA LEU A 289 -71.99 -10.75 27.04
C LEU A 289 -72.73 -12.08 26.88
N THR A 290 -73.75 -12.13 26.01
CA THR A 290 -74.58 -13.33 25.81
C THR A 290 -73.87 -14.38 24.95
N ARG A 291 -73.04 -13.92 24.01
CA ARG A 291 -72.31 -14.78 23.09
C ARG A 291 -70.81 -14.58 23.25
N THR A 292 -70.16 -15.58 23.84
CA THR A 292 -68.70 -15.69 23.83
C THR A 292 -68.23 -15.91 22.39
N VAL A 293 -67.20 -15.15 22.00
CA VAL A 293 -66.48 -15.33 20.73
C VAL A 293 -65.49 -16.47 20.88
N ASP A 294 -64.79 -16.49 22.01
CA ASP A 294 -63.79 -17.49 22.34
C ASP A 294 -63.71 -17.66 23.86
N VAL A 295 -63.32 -18.83 24.32
CA VAL A 295 -63.11 -19.15 25.73
C VAL A 295 -61.80 -19.90 25.84
N VAL A 296 -60.87 -19.35 26.61
CA VAL A 296 -59.51 -19.87 26.76
C VAL A 296 -59.35 -20.39 28.16
N ASP A 297 -59.02 -21.68 28.25
CA ASP A 297 -58.54 -22.26 29.49
C ASP A 297 -57.06 -21.91 29.68
N LEU A 298 -56.73 -21.31 30.83
CA LEU A 298 -55.40 -20.82 31.14
C LEU A 298 -54.63 -21.74 32.09
N ASP A 299 -55.33 -22.55 32.89
CA ASP A 299 -54.70 -23.43 33.88
C ASP A 299 -53.80 -24.47 33.20
N GLY A 300 -52.49 -24.40 33.47
CA GLY A 300 -51.48 -25.27 32.89
C GLY A 300 -51.28 -25.15 31.37
N ARG A 301 -51.96 -24.22 30.69
CA ARG A 301 -51.85 -24.03 29.23
C ARG A 301 -50.89 -22.91 28.85
N VAL A 302 -50.75 -21.89 29.70
CA VAL A 302 -49.81 -20.79 29.48
C VAL A 302 -48.42 -21.20 29.96
N ASP A 303 -47.43 -21.12 29.07
CA ASP A 303 -46.02 -21.40 29.35
C ASP A 303 -45.34 -20.16 29.96
N SER A 304 -45.47 -19.00 29.29
CA SER A 304 -44.85 -17.75 29.74
C SER A 304 -45.57 -16.51 29.22
N LEU A 305 -45.42 -15.40 29.95
CA LEU A 305 -45.89 -14.07 29.57
C LEU A 305 -44.68 -13.22 29.23
N ASN A 306 -44.54 -12.85 27.96
CA ASN A 306 -43.31 -12.28 27.44
C ASN A 306 -43.50 -10.85 26.96
N GLU A 307 -42.48 -10.02 27.15
CA GLU A 307 -42.41 -8.69 26.55
C GLU A 307 -41.80 -8.73 25.14
N TRP A 308 -41.89 -7.61 24.40
CA TRP A 308 -41.37 -7.50 23.03
C TRP A 308 -39.87 -7.83 22.93
N PHE A 309 -39.08 -7.50 23.96
CA PHE A 309 -37.64 -7.77 23.97
C PHE A 309 -37.29 -9.25 24.26
N GLU A 310 -38.27 -10.09 24.60
CA GLU A 310 -38.07 -11.52 24.92
C GLU A 310 -38.33 -12.42 23.71
N GLY A 311 -37.84 -12.00 22.55
CA GLY A 311 -37.97 -12.73 21.28
C GLY A 311 -39.21 -12.35 20.45
N PHE A 312 -39.91 -11.28 20.81
CA PHE A 312 -41.09 -10.76 20.10
C PHE A 312 -40.83 -9.35 19.55
N GLU A 313 -39.73 -9.18 18.80
CA GLU A 313 -39.27 -7.88 18.30
C GLU A 313 -40.32 -7.15 17.43
N GLU A 314 -41.22 -7.90 16.79
CA GLU A 314 -42.34 -7.34 16.02
C GLU A 314 -43.31 -6.50 16.85
N LEU A 315 -43.32 -6.68 18.17
CA LEU A 315 -44.14 -5.92 19.11
C LEU A 315 -43.51 -4.61 19.56
N GLU A 316 -42.23 -4.35 19.25
CA GLU A 316 -41.53 -3.11 19.65
C GLU A 316 -42.26 -1.85 19.15
N ALA A 317 -42.89 -1.92 17.96
CA ALA A 317 -43.61 -0.80 17.36
C ALA A 317 -45.00 -0.54 17.98
N ILE A 318 -45.52 -1.46 18.81
CA ILE A 318 -46.87 -1.39 19.39
C ILE A 318 -46.75 -1.08 20.89
N PRO A 319 -47.19 0.11 21.34
CA PRO A 319 -47.19 0.45 22.76
C PRO A 319 -48.04 -0.52 23.59
N HIS A 320 -47.60 -0.77 24.83
CA HIS A 320 -48.32 -1.61 25.79
C HIS A 320 -48.66 -3.01 25.26
N SER A 321 -47.80 -3.53 24.38
CA SER A 321 -47.89 -4.87 23.84
C SER A 321 -47.17 -5.89 24.73
N PHE A 322 -47.60 -7.15 24.61
CA PHE A 322 -46.97 -8.32 25.19
C PHE A 322 -47.43 -9.59 24.45
N ALA A 323 -46.73 -10.69 24.66
CA ALA A 323 -47.05 -11.99 24.10
C ALA A 323 -47.40 -12.99 25.20
N VAL A 324 -48.38 -13.85 24.92
CA VAL A 324 -48.74 -15.01 25.75
C VAL A 324 -48.31 -16.25 24.98
N LYS A 325 -47.33 -16.98 25.52
CA LYS A 325 -46.84 -18.22 24.94
C LYS A 325 -47.56 -19.38 25.60
N PHE A 326 -48.14 -20.26 24.80
CA PHE A 326 -48.84 -21.45 25.27
C PHE A 326 -47.95 -22.69 25.13
N VAL A 327 -48.22 -23.71 25.95
CA VAL A 327 -47.47 -24.98 25.98
C VAL A 327 -47.61 -25.76 24.66
N ASP A 328 -48.68 -25.53 23.91
CA ASP A 328 -48.90 -26.10 22.57
C ASP A 328 -48.02 -25.45 21.47
N GLY A 329 -47.19 -24.46 21.84
CA GLY A 329 -46.32 -23.71 20.93
C GLY A 329 -47.04 -22.58 20.19
N GLN A 330 -48.32 -22.34 20.47
CA GLN A 330 -49.04 -21.18 19.96
C GLN A 330 -48.65 -19.93 20.75
N ASN A 331 -48.62 -18.80 20.07
CA ASN A 331 -48.38 -17.49 20.68
C ASN A 331 -49.56 -16.59 20.39
N TRP A 332 -50.05 -15.89 21.41
CA TRP A 332 -51.00 -14.80 21.23
C TRP A 332 -50.27 -13.50 21.45
N LEU A 333 -50.50 -12.55 20.57
CA LEU A 333 -49.96 -11.20 20.70
C LEU A 333 -51.09 -10.30 21.15
N MET A 334 -50.85 -9.49 22.17
CA MET A 334 -51.86 -8.65 22.80
C MET A 334 -51.32 -7.24 22.99
N TYR A 335 -52.19 -6.23 22.95
CA TYR A 335 -51.88 -4.89 23.44
C TYR A 335 -53.10 -4.23 24.07
N ALA A 336 -52.84 -3.40 25.07
CA ALA A 336 -53.83 -2.58 25.77
C ALA A 336 -53.75 -1.11 25.34
N ASP A 337 -54.74 -0.30 25.69
CA ASP A 337 -54.74 1.13 25.32
C ASP A 337 -53.85 1.95 26.27
N THR A 338 -53.72 1.51 27.53
CA THR A 338 -52.85 2.15 28.53
C THR A 338 -51.90 1.16 29.20
N GLU A 339 -50.89 1.68 29.88
CA GLU A 339 -49.91 0.88 30.62
C GLU A 339 -50.55 0.17 31.82
N GLU A 340 -51.47 0.85 32.51
CA GLU A 340 -52.19 0.31 33.67
C GLU A 340 -53.12 -0.84 33.26
N GLU A 341 -53.78 -0.74 32.10
CA GLU A 341 -54.59 -1.83 31.55
C GLU A 341 -53.74 -3.04 31.18
N LYS A 342 -52.54 -2.84 30.60
CA LYS A 342 -51.57 -3.92 30.34
C LYS A 342 -51.12 -4.57 31.64
N ASP A 343 -50.67 -3.78 32.63
CA ASP A 343 -50.16 -4.32 33.90
C ASP A 343 -51.28 -5.09 34.65
N THR A 344 -52.51 -4.59 34.63
CA THR A 344 -53.69 -5.29 35.18
C THR A 344 -53.96 -6.61 34.46
N LEU A 345 -53.96 -6.58 33.13
CA LEU A 345 -54.20 -7.78 32.33
C LEU A 345 -53.12 -8.85 32.55
N LEU A 346 -51.86 -8.44 32.71
CA LEU A 346 -50.75 -9.35 33.00
C LEU A 346 -50.87 -9.99 34.37
N VAL A 347 -51.28 -9.24 35.39
CA VAL A 347 -51.59 -9.79 36.74
C VAL A 347 -52.72 -10.81 36.66
N LEU A 348 -53.81 -10.51 35.95
CA LEU A 348 -54.93 -11.44 35.81
C LEU A 348 -54.53 -12.72 35.07
N LEU A 349 -53.75 -12.59 33.99
CA LEU A 349 -53.22 -13.73 33.25
C LEU A 349 -52.28 -14.57 34.10
N SER A 350 -51.38 -13.92 34.85
CA SER A 350 -50.41 -14.62 35.70
C SER A 350 -51.08 -15.39 36.83
N GLU A 351 -52.08 -14.78 37.47
CA GLU A 351 -52.85 -15.42 38.55
C GLU A 351 -53.70 -16.58 38.01
N ALA A 352 -54.42 -16.37 36.91
CA ALA A 352 -55.24 -17.42 36.31
C ALA A 352 -54.39 -18.60 35.76
N ALA A 353 -53.21 -18.32 35.23
CA ALA A 353 -52.32 -19.35 34.70
C ALA A 353 -51.40 -20.00 35.75
N GLY A 354 -51.29 -19.42 36.95
CA GLY A 354 -50.29 -19.82 37.95
C GLY A 354 -48.84 -19.56 37.53
N VAL A 355 -48.60 -18.55 36.69
CA VAL A 355 -47.27 -18.17 36.18
C VAL A 355 -46.72 -16.99 36.99
N ILE A 356 -45.43 -17.01 37.29
CA ILE A 356 -44.77 -15.92 38.02
C ILE A 356 -44.29 -14.88 37.00
N LEU A 357 -44.69 -13.61 37.19
CA LEU A 357 -44.27 -12.45 36.40
C LEU A 357 -42.84 -12.00 36.69
#